data_AF-A0A0Q6XID8-F1
#
_entry.id   AF-A0A0Q6XID8-F1
#
_cell.length_a   1.000
_cell.length_b   1.000
_cell.length_c   1.000
_cell.angle_alpha   90.00
_cell.angle_beta   90.00
_cell.angle_gamma   90.00
#
_symmetry.space_group_name_H-M   'P 1'
#
loop_
_entity.id
_entity.type
_entity.pdbx_description
1 polymer ?
#
loop_
_entity_poly.entity_id
_entity_poly.type
_entity_poly.pdbx_seq_one_letter_code
_entity_poly.pdbx_strand_id
1 'polypeptide(L)' 'MDDNLHSPERRLIELRIEHADLDSLIDQAVLSRPLDDLTLRRLKKRRLVLRDEIARLHAELEPPEPA' A
#
# COMPACT_ATOMS: atom_id res chain seq x y z
N MET A 1 -16.60 -1.93 -25.05
CA MET A 1 -16.22 -3.18 -24.35
C MET A 1 -15.34 -2.71 -23.22
N ASP A 2 -15.97 -2.16 -22.18
CA ASP A 2 -15.31 -1.28 -21.19
C ASP A 2 -15.39 -1.86 -19.77
N ASP A 3 -15.74 -3.15 -19.65
CA ASP A 3 -16.20 -3.72 -18.38
C ASP A 3 -15.10 -4.34 -17.49
N ASN A 4 -13.82 -4.07 -17.72
CA ASN A 4 -12.76 -4.65 -16.87
C ASN A 4 -11.60 -3.71 -16.49
N LEU A 5 -11.84 -2.39 -16.52
CA LEU A 5 -10.84 -1.42 -16.02
C LEU A 5 -10.79 -1.31 -14.49
N HIS A 6 -11.74 -1.94 -13.78
CA HIS A 6 -11.85 -1.89 -12.31
C HIS A 6 -11.86 -3.28 -11.69
N SER A 7 -11.07 -4.21 -12.23
CA SER A 7 -10.95 -5.53 -11.60
C SER A 7 -10.29 -5.40 -10.22
N PRO A 8 -10.74 -6.16 -9.21
CA PRO A 8 -10.15 -6.14 -7.87
C PRO A 8 -8.65 -6.51 -7.88
N GLU A 9 -8.21 -7.33 -8.83
CA GLU A 9 -6.80 -7.66 -9.04
C GLU A 9 -6.00 -6.44 -9.52
N ARG A 10 -6.57 -5.62 -10.41
CA ARG A 10 -5.94 -4.37 -10.85
C ARG A 10 -5.82 -3.40 -9.69
N ARG A 11 -6.86 -3.28 -8.87
CA ARG A 11 -6.80 -2.47 -7.65
C ARG A 11 -5.72 -2.96 -6.69
N LEU A 12 -5.55 -4.28 -6.55
CA LEU A 12 -4.48 -4.87 -5.74
C LEU A 12 -3.09 -4.49 -6.27
N ILE A 13 -2.89 -4.52 -7.60
CA ILE A 13 -1.64 -4.10 -8.22
C ILE A 13 -1.36 -2.62 -7.95
N GLU A 14 -2.36 -1.75 -8.14
CA GLU A 14 -2.24 -0.31 -7.88
C GLU A 14 -1.84 -0.02 -6.42
N LEU A 15 -2.50 -0.68 -5.46
CA LEU A 15 -2.17 -0.54 -4.04
C LEU A 15 -0.74 -1.01 -3.73
N ARG A 16 -0.28 -2.10 -4.35
CA ARG A 16 1.10 -2.60 -4.18
C ARG A 16 2.14 -1.64 -4.75
N ILE A 17 1.86 -1.01 -5.89
CA ILE A 17 2.71 0.03 -6.48
C ILE A 17 2.77 1.24 -5.54
N GLU A 18 1.62 1.76 -5.09
CA GLU A 18 1.58 2.91 -4.17
C GLU A 18 2.31 2.61 -2.86
N HIS A 19 2.18 1.40 -2.33
CA HIS A 19 2.92 0.97 -1.15
C HIS A 19 4.43 0.98 -1.38
N ALA A 20 4.92 0.46 -2.51
CA ALA A 20 6.34 0.42 -2.84
C ALA A 20 6.95 1.81 -3.07
N ASP A 21 6.20 2.70 -3.73
CA ASP A 21 6.59 4.11 -3.89
C ASP A 21 6.71 4.80 -2.53
N LEU A 22 5.76 4.52 -1.64
CA LEU A 22 5.73 5.10 -0.31
C LEU A 22 6.85 4.57 0.59
N ASP A 23 7.25 3.30 0.44
CA ASP A 23 8.47 2.76 1.05
C ASP A 23 9.72 3.52 0.58
N SER A 24 9.85 3.72 -0.73
CA SER A 24 10.98 4.47 -1.30
C SER A 24 11.05 5.92 -0.79
N LEU A 25 9.90 6.57 -0.62
CA LEU A 25 9.82 7.91 -0.03
C LEU A 25 10.21 7.93 1.45
N ILE A 26 9.83 6.90 2.22
CA ILE A 26 10.23 6.76 3.62
C ILE A 26 11.75 6.60 3.71
N ASP A 27 12.35 5.75 2.88
CA ASP A 27 13.80 5.52 2.88
C ASP A 27 14.56 6.82 2.59
N GLN A 28 14.11 7.59 1.59
CA GLN A 28 14.68 8.91 1.30
C GLN A 28 14.48 9.92 2.45
N ALA A 29 13.30 9.93 3.07
CA ALA A 29 13.00 10.83 4.19
C ALA A 29 13.84 10.51 5.44
N VAL A 30 14.16 9.25 5.68
CA VAL A 30 15.05 8.83 6.78
C VAL A 30 16.47 9.33 6.57
N LEU A 31 16.95 9.36 5.32
CA LEU A 31 18.27 9.90 4.96
C LEU A 31 18.31 11.43 4.99
N SER A 32 17.18 12.08 4.69
CA SER A 32 17.03 13.53 4.63
C SER A 32 16.71 14.14 6.01
N ARG A 33 17.74 14.26 6.88
CA ARG A 33 17.80 15.11 8.10
C ARG A 33 16.70 14.86 9.18
N PRO A 34 17.06 14.67 10.46
CA PRO A 34 16.13 14.21 11.52
C PRO A 34 15.05 15.19 11.97
N LEU A 35 14.89 16.36 11.33
CA LEU A 35 14.00 17.42 11.82
C LEU A 35 12.53 17.22 11.41
N ASP A 36 12.22 16.36 10.44
CA ASP A 36 10.86 16.21 9.91
C ASP A 36 10.15 14.92 10.36
N ASP A 37 10.24 14.70 11.67
CA ASP A 37 9.67 13.55 12.39
C ASP A 37 8.15 13.40 12.15
N LEU A 38 7.44 14.52 11.98
CA LEU A 38 6.02 14.54 11.67
C LEU A 38 5.72 14.00 10.28
N THR A 39 6.49 14.42 9.27
CA THR A 39 6.36 13.92 7.90
C THR A 39 6.65 12.42 7.84
N LEU A 40 7.74 11.98 8.50
CA LEU A 40 8.08 10.56 8.57
C LEU A 40 6.97 9.72 9.24
N ARG A 41 6.38 10.22 10.34
CA ARG A 41 5.24 9.57 11.01
C ARG A 41 4.02 9.48 10.10
N ARG A 42 3.70 10.54 9.34
CA ARG A 42 2.57 10.56 8.40
C ARG A 42 2.78 9.56 7.26
N LEU A 43 3.98 9.48 6.70
CA LEU A 43 4.31 8.50 5.67
C LEU A 43 4.16 7.07 6.22
N LYS A 44 4.79 6.74 7.35
CA LYS A 44 4.66 5.42 7.98
C LYS A 44 3.20 5.03 8.26
N LYS A 45 2.36 5.98 8.69
CA LYS A 45 0.92 5.76 8.87
C LYS A 45 0.22 5.43 7.55
N ARG A 46 0.49 6.19 6.49
CA ARG A 46 -0.06 5.91 5.15
C ARG A 46 0.35 4.53 4.64
N ARG A 47 1.62 4.13 4.84
CA ARG A 47 2.12 2.78 4.51
C ARG A 47 1.30 1.70 5.20
N LEU A 48 1.08 1.86 6.51
CA LEU A 48 0.33 0.90 7.30
C LEU A 48 -1.09 0.72 6.76
N VAL A 49 -1.78 1.82 6.46
CA VAL A 49 -3.13 1.80 5.87
C VAL A 49 -3.12 1.06 4.53
N LEU A 50 -2.19 1.37 3.63
CA LEU A 50 -2.07 0.68 2.33
C LEU A 50 -1.81 -0.82 2.49
N ARG A 51 -0.93 -1.20 3.43
CA ARG A 51 -0.66 -2.61 3.71
C ARG A 51 -1.92 -3.35 4.20
N ASP A 52 -2.68 -2.72 5.08
CA ASP A 52 -3.90 -3.30 5.63
C ASP A 52 -5.00 -3.40 4.55
N GLU A 53 -5.10 -2.41 3.65
CA GLU A 53 -5.98 -2.47 2.47
C GLU A 53 -5.58 -3.58 1.49
N ILE A 54 -4.27 -3.74 1.20
CA ILE A 54 -3.74 -4.83 0.38
C ILE A 54 -4.11 -6.18 1.00
N ALA A 55 -3.90 -6.35 2.30
CA ALA A 55 -4.20 -7.60 2.99
C ALA A 55 -5.69 -7.94 2.95
N ARG A 56 -6.56 -6.94 3.15
CA ARG A 56 -8.01 -7.10 3.05
C ARG A 56 -8.43 -7.52 1.64
N LEU A 57 -8.00 -6.79 0.63
CA LEU A 57 -8.36 -7.06 -0.76
C LEU A 57 -7.79 -8.41 -1.24
N HIS A 58 -6.60 -8.77 -0.80
CA HIS A 58 -6.02 -10.08 -1.07
C HIS A 58 -6.85 -11.21 -0.45
N ALA A 59 -7.34 -11.05 0.79
CA ALA A 59 -8.20 -12.04 1.44
C ALA A 59 -9.59 -12.15 0.79
N GLU A 60 -10.10 -11.06 0.20
CA GLU A 60 -11.35 -11.08 -0.59
C GLU A 60 -11.17 -11.80 -1.93
N LEU A 61 -9.99 -11.65 -2.56
CA LEU A 61 -9.64 -12.30 -3.83
C LEU A 61 -9.28 -13.78 -3.67
N GLU A 62 -8.57 -14.11 -2.59
CA GLU A 62 -8.09 -15.45 -2.26
C GLU A 62 -8.64 -15.84 -0.88
N PRO A 63 -9.91 -16.27 -0.80
CA PRO A 63 -10.49 -16.73 0.45
C PRO A 63 -9.72 -17.97 0.93
N PRO A 64 -9.38 -18.06 2.23
CA PRO A 64 -8.69 -19.22 2.75
C PRO A 64 -9.54 -20.48 2.53
N GLU A 65 -8.94 -21.55 2.00
CA GLU A 65 -9.59 -22.85 1.96
C GLU A 65 -9.96 -23.27 3.40
N PRO A 66 -11.22 -23.67 3.66
CA PRO A 66 -11.59 -24.19 4.97
C PRO A 66 -10.84 -25.51 5.19
N ALA A 67 -10.01 -25.53 6.24
CA ALA A 67 -9.26 -26.70 6.69
C ALA A 67 -10.16 -27.84 7.18
#